data_AF-Q2LXV3-F1
#
_entry.id   AF-Q2LXV3-F1
#
_cell.length_a   1.000
_cell.length_b   1.000
_cell.length_c   1.000
_cell.angle_alpha   90.00
_cell.angle_beta   90.00
_cell.angle_gamma   90.00
#
_symmetry.space_group_name_H-M   'P 1'
#
loop_
_entity.id
_entity.type
_entity.pdbx_description
1 polymer ?
#
loop_
_entity_poly.entity_id
_entity_poly.type
_entity_poly.pdbx_seq_one_letter_code
_entity_poly.pdbx_strand_id
1 'polypeptide(L)'
;MCSGRVDLTHIFRAFSKGADGVFVIGCHLGECNYITHGNYHALSTVLIAGKMLEHIGLNPERLRIEFISAGEGIRFAETMNDIEKNVKAMGPLGVAEGIANDTLAAGLEAATRLIPSIRLVERERLRLSPDLKTREDVEAFFNSDEVNRIFEDLIGDKLTISEIMSLLRQQPLSTGEIAQRLGLTPSAVSRHMNTSSKHGLVRYDVEQKRYALA
;
A
#
# COMPACT_ATOMS: atom_id res chain seq x y z
N MET A 1 -4.44 -12.47 -21.94
CA MET A 1 -4.39 -12.00 -20.53
C MET A 1 -3.01 -11.36 -20.31
N CYS A 2 -2.90 -10.30 -19.50
CA CYS A 2 -1.69 -9.48 -19.34
C CYS A 2 -1.47 -9.11 -17.87
N SER A 3 -0.22 -8.94 -17.44
CA SER A 3 0.11 -8.41 -16.10
C SER A 3 -0.47 -7.02 -15.85
N GLY A 4 -0.66 -6.20 -16.89
CA GLY A 4 -1.34 -4.91 -16.77
C GLY A 4 -2.82 -4.98 -16.37
N ARG A 5 -3.39 -6.18 -16.19
CA ARG A 5 -4.71 -6.38 -15.59
C ARG A 5 -4.66 -6.41 -14.05
N VAL A 6 -3.47 -6.65 -13.48
CA VAL A 6 -3.26 -6.61 -12.04
C VAL A 6 -3.48 -5.18 -11.57
N ASP A 7 -4.13 -5.05 -10.41
CA ASP A 7 -4.59 -3.78 -9.87
C ASP A 7 -4.44 -3.83 -8.35
N LEU A 8 -4.35 -2.66 -7.72
CA LEU A 8 -4.30 -2.52 -6.26
C LEU A 8 -5.38 -3.36 -5.55
N THR A 9 -6.59 -3.45 -6.12
CA THR A 9 -7.69 -4.26 -5.53
C THR A 9 -7.35 -5.74 -5.44
N HIS A 10 -6.62 -6.30 -6.41
CA HIS A 10 -6.19 -7.70 -6.36
C HIS A 10 -5.16 -7.90 -5.25
N ILE A 11 -4.19 -6.98 -5.15
CA ILE A 11 -3.09 -7.02 -4.18
C ILE A 11 -3.62 -6.91 -2.75
N PHE A 12 -4.35 -5.83 -2.43
CA PHE A 12 -4.87 -5.61 -1.08
C PHE A 12 -5.93 -6.62 -0.67
N ARG A 13 -6.69 -7.18 -1.63
CA ARG A 13 -7.61 -8.29 -1.35
C ARG A 13 -6.86 -9.55 -0.94
N ALA A 14 -5.72 -9.86 -1.56
CA ALA A 14 -4.92 -11.02 -1.19
C ALA A 14 -4.40 -10.89 0.25
N PHE A 15 -3.82 -9.74 0.61
CA PHE A 15 -3.39 -9.46 1.99
C PHE A 15 -4.56 -9.49 2.97
N SER A 16 -5.70 -8.90 2.62
CA SER A 16 -6.93 -8.95 3.45
C SER A 16 -7.48 -10.36 3.66
N LYS A 17 -7.04 -11.34 2.85
CA LYS A 17 -7.38 -12.76 2.99
C LYS A 17 -6.28 -13.57 3.71
N GLY A 18 -5.26 -12.90 4.24
CA GLY A 18 -4.19 -13.52 5.02
C GLY A 18 -3.04 -14.06 4.18
N ALA A 19 -2.84 -13.57 2.95
CA ALA A 19 -1.64 -13.93 2.18
C ALA A 19 -0.39 -13.30 2.83
N ASP A 20 0.63 -14.12 3.12
CA ASP A 20 1.90 -13.65 3.69
C ASP A 20 2.78 -12.92 2.68
N GLY A 21 2.55 -13.15 1.39
CA GLY A 21 3.21 -12.46 0.28
C GLY A 21 2.39 -12.53 -1.00
N VAL A 22 2.56 -11.53 -1.87
CA VAL A 22 1.89 -11.39 -3.16
C VAL A 22 2.93 -11.17 -4.24
N PHE A 23 2.82 -11.92 -5.34
CA PHE A 23 3.80 -11.91 -6.41
C PHE A 23 3.12 -11.67 -7.75
N VAL A 24 3.68 -10.76 -8.54
CA VAL A 24 3.22 -10.43 -9.88
C VAL A 24 4.29 -10.82 -10.88
N ILE A 25 3.89 -11.46 -11.98
CA ILE A 25 4.84 -11.85 -13.03
C ILE A 25 4.37 -11.26 -14.36
N GLY A 26 5.28 -10.66 -15.10
CA GLY A 26 5.03 -10.09 -16.43
C GLY A 26 6.09 -10.50 -17.46
N CYS A 27 5.83 -10.17 -18.73
CA CYS A 27 6.84 -10.24 -19.78
C CYS A 27 7.94 -9.20 -19.51
N HIS A 28 9.15 -9.42 -20.03
CA HIS A 28 10.24 -8.44 -20.00
C HIS A 28 9.77 -7.05 -20.38
N LEU A 29 10.28 -6.04 -19.67
CA LEU A 29 10.01 -4.65 -19.99
C LEU A 29 10.48 -4.38 -21.42
N GLY A 30 9.63 -3.73 -22.22
CA GLY A 30 9.85 -3.56 -23.66
C GLY A 30 9.38 -4.72 -24.54
N GLU A 31 9.14 -5.91 -23.99
CA GLU A 31 8.69 -7.11 -24.72
C GLU A 31 7.22 -7.46 -24.43
N CYS A 32 6.40 -6.47 -24.08
CA CYS A 32 5.00 -6.72 -23.79
C CYS A 32 4.28 -7.21 -25.05
N ASN A 33 3.57 -8.34 -24.96
CA ASN A 33 2.72 -8.85 -26.05
C ASN A 33 1.60 -7.87 -26.45
N TYR A 34 1.27 -6.91 -25.58
CA TYR A 34 0.27 -5.88 -25.83
C TYR A 34 0.94 -4.51 -25.94
N ILE A 35 0.62 -3.78 -27.02
CA ILE A 35 1.18 -2.45 -27.35
C ILE A 35 0.94 -1.41 -26.22
N THR A 36 -0.05 -1.64 -25.36
CA THR A 36 -0.39 -0.74 -24.25
C THR A 36 0.64 -0.72 -23.11
N HIS A 37 1.77 -1.43 -23.22
CA HIS A 37 2.84 -1.45 -22.22
C HIS A 37 2.35 -1.83 -20.81
N GLY A 38 1.44 -2.82 -20.74
CA GLY A 38 0.78 -3.22 -19.49
C GLY A 38 1.74 -3.72 -18.39
N ASN A 39 2.92 -4.23 -18.76
CA ASN A 39 3.94 -4.63 -17.79
C ASN A 39 4.59 -3.45 -17.05
N TYR A 40 4.71 -2.27 -17.68
CA TYR A 40 5.14 -1.05 -16.98
C TYR A 40 4.07 -0.55 -16.01
N HIS A 41 2.79 -0.61 -16.40
CA HIS A 41 1.69 -0.28 -15.49
C HIS A 41 1.63 -1.24 -14.28
N ALA A 42 1.89 -2.53 -14.50
CA ALA A 42 2.01 -3.50 -13.40
C ALA A 42 3.16 -3.14 -12.44
N LEU A 43 4.30 -2.67 -12.96
CA LEU A 43 5.42 -2.18 -12.15
C LEU A 43 5.01 -0.97 -11.31
N SER A 44 4.41 0.06 -11.93
CA SER A 44 3.87 1.22 -11.22
C SER A 44 2.88 0.83 -10.12
N THR A 45 1.95 -0.07 -10.43
CA THR A 45 0.95 -0.57 -9.48
C THR A 45 1.62 -1.22 -8.28
N VAL A 46 2.66 -2.03 -8.50
CA VAL A 46 3.40 -2.71 -7.43
C VAL A 46 4.23 -1.72 -6.60
N LEU A 47 4.85 -0.72 -7.22
CA LEU A 47 5.61 0.31 -6.50
C LEU A 47 4.70 1.21 -5.64
N ILE A 48 3.53 1.60 -6.15
CA ILE A 48 2.52 2.35 -5.37
C ILE A 48 2.00 1.49 -4.22
N ALA A 49 1.64 0.23 -4.49
CA ALA A 49 1.19 -0.69 -3.45
C ALA A 49 2.28 -0.94 -2.39
N GLY A 50 3.55 -1.03 -2.78
CA GLY A 50 4.68 -1.14 -1.84
C GLY A 50 4.76 0.03 -0.88
N LYS A 51 4.67 1.27 -1.37
CA LYS A 51 4.61 2.48 -0.52
C LYS A 51 3.39 2.47 0.40
N MET A 52 2.25 2.01 -0.09
CA MET A 52 1.05 1.87 0.74
C MET A 52 1.20 0.80 1.84
N LEU A 53 1.87 -0.32 1.55
CA LEU A 53 2.17 -1.35 2.55
C LEU A 53 3.08 -0.79 3.64
N GLU A 54 4.16 -0.10 3.25
CA GLU A 54 5.07 0.57 4.19
C GLU A 54 4.34 1.59 5.07
N HIS A 55 3.45 2.39 4.47
CA HIS A 55 2.64 3.39 5.20
C HIS A 55 1.78 2.75 6.30
N ILE A 56 1.15 1.61 6.03
CA ILE A 56 0.32 0.88 7.01
C ILE A 56 1.15 -0.05 7.92
N GLY A 57 2.48 0.08 7.90
CA GLY A 57 3.42 -0.63 8.76
C GLY A 57 3.80 -2.05 8.29
N LEU A 58 3.37 -2.47 7.10
CA LEU A 58 3.74 -3.77 6.54
C LEU A 58 5.08 -3.70 5.80
N ASN A 59 5.86 -4.79 5.86
CA ASN A 59 7.10 -4.86 5.08
C ASN A 59 6.77 -4.86 3.57
N PRO A 60 7.25 -3.86 2.78
CA PRO A 60 7.01 -3.80 1.35
C PRO A 60 7.58 -5.01 0.58
N GLU A 61 8.58 -5.72 1.12
CA GLU A 61 9.14 -6.94 0.51
C GLU A 61 8.14 -8.11 0.43
N ARG A 62 6.99 -8.01 1.11
CA ARG A 62 5.87 -8.96 0.94
C ARG A 62 5.22 -8.86 -0.44
N LEU A 63 5.46 -7.79 -1.17
CA LEU A 63 4.96 -7.59 -2.52
C LEU A 63 6.14 -7.49 -3.49
N ARG A 64 6.15 -8.32 -4.52
CA ARG A 64 7.20 -8.27 -5.53
C ARG A 64 6.66 -8.49 -6.93
N ILE A 65 7.31 -7.85 -7.90
CA ILE A 65 7.09 -8.07 -9.33
C ILE A 65 8.36 -8.59 -9.98
N GLU A 66 8.22 -9.58 -10.85
CA GLU A 66 9.30 -10.14 -11.64
C GLU A 66 8.93 -10.23 -13.12
N PHE A 67 9.94 -10.07 -13.97
CA PHE A 67 9.76 -10.11 -15.41
C PHE A 67 10.46 -11.34 -15.99
N ILE A 68 9.67 -12.28 -16.49
CA ILE A 68 10.12 -13.61 -16.90
C ILE A 68 9.40 -13.97 -18.20
N SER A 69 10.17 -14.34 -19.22
CA SER A 69 9.70 -14.83 -20.50
C SER A 69 9.15 -16.25 -20.41
N ALA A 70 8.28 -16.63 -21.35
CA ALA A 70 7.73 -17.98 -21.43
C ALA A 70 8.81 -19.06 -21.64
N GLY A 71 9.97 -18.70 -22.19
CA GLY A 71 11.10 -19.61 -22.37
C GLY A 71 11.99 -19.79 -21.13
N GLU A 72 11.78 -19.01 -20.07
CA GLU A 72 12.68 -18.94 -18.91
C GLU A 72 12.19 -19.80 -17.73
N GLY A 73 11.87 -21.08 -17.99
CA GLY A 73 11.32 -21.99 -16.96
C GLY A 73 12.24 -22.20 -15.76
N ILE A 74 13.56 -22.27 -15.97
CA ILE A 74 14.55 -22.41 -14.88
C ILE A 74 14.52 -21.16 -13.98
N ARG A 75 14.60 -19.98 -14.58
CA ARG A 75 14.54 -18.70 -13.87
C ARG A 75 13.23 -18.56 -13.10
N PHE A 76 12.10 -18.99 -13.67
CA PHE A 76 10.82 -19.02 -12.96
C PHE A 76 10.90 -19.88 -11.69
N ALA A 77 11.42 -21.11 -11.80
CA ALA A 77 11.56 -22.01 -10.64
C ALA A 77 12.48 -21.42 -9.56
N GLU A 78 13.64 -20.89 -9.96
CA GLU A 78 14.57 -20.20 -9.04
C GLU A 78 13.92 -19.01 -8.35
N THR A 79 13.17 -18.20 -9.12
CA THR A 79 12.45 -17.02 -8.60
C THR A 79 11.38 -17.42 -7.59
N MET A 80 10.59 -18.46 -7.87
CA MET A 80 9.57 -18.96 -6.94
C MET A 80 10.19 -19.51 -5.65
N ASN A 81 11.32 -20.22 -5.75
CA ASN A 81 12.05 -20.73 -4.58
C ASN A 81 12.61 -19.59 -3.71
N ASP A 82 13.16 -18.56 -4.32
CA ASP A 82 13.65 -17.37 -3.61
C ASP A 82 12.52 -16.63 -2.91
N ILE A 83 11.40 -16.41 -3.63
CA ILE A 83 10.18 -15.84 -3.08
C ILE A 83 9.69 -16.63 -1.86
N GLU A 84 9.57 -17.95 -1.97
CA GLU A 84 9.12 -18.81 -0.87
C GLU A 84 10.04 -18.66 0.36
N LYS A 85 11.36 -18.69 0.13
CA LYS A 85 12.35 -18.55 1.19
C LYS A 85 12.22 -17.20 1.89
N ASN A 86 12.06 -16.11 1.15
CA ASN A 86 11.95 -14.77 1.70
C ASN A 86 10.66 -14.60 2.52
N VAL A 87 9.52 -15.05 2.01
CA VAL A 87 8.24 -14.98 2.76
C VAL A 87 8.29 -15.81 4.04
N LYS A 88 8.86 -17.03 3.98
CA LYS A 88 9.05 -17.87 5.17
C LYS A 88 9.98 -17.23 6.21
N ALA A 89 11.05 -16.58 5.75
CA ALA A 89 12.00 -15.91 6.64
C ALA A 89 11.39 -14.68 7.32
N MET A 90 10.53 -13.94 6.62
CA MET A 90 9.76 -12.84 7.23
C MET A 90 8.77 -13.36 8.27
N GLY A 91 8.04 -14.44 7.97
CA GLY A 91 7.01 -15.00 8.84
C GLY A 91 5.61 -14.42 8.58
N PRO A 92 4.63 -14.81 9.42
CA PRO A 92 3.21 -14.53 9.14
C PRO A 92 2.90 -13.03 9.06
N LEU A 93 1.97 -12.67 8.16
CA LEU A 93 1.50 -11.29 7.96
C LEU A 93 1.06 -10.64 9.27
N GLY A 94 1.61 -9.46 9.57
CA GLY A 94 1.30 -8.67 10.76
C GLY A 94 2.01 -9.14 12.03
N VAL A 95 2.24 -10.45 12.19
CA VAL A 95 2.97 -11.00 13.34
C VAL A 95 4.44 -10.62 13.28
N ALA A 96 5.06 -10.76 12.10
CA ALA A 96 6.46 -10.41 11.91
C ALA A 96 6.73 -8.91 12.13
N GLU A 97 5.76 -8.07 11.78
CA GLU A 97 5.79 -6.63 11.94
C GLU A 97 5.38 -6.14 13.34
N GLY A 98 4.89 -7.04 14.21
CA GLY A 98 4.38 -6.68 15.53
C GLY A 98 3.08 -5.86 15.48
N ILE A 99 2.31 -5.97 14.40
CA ILE A 99 1.03 -5.27 14.22
C ILE A 99 -0.10 -6.09 14.85
N ALA A 100 -0.91 -5.45 15.69
CA ALA A 100 -2.12 -6.08 16.23
C ALA A 100 -3.14 -6.37 15.11
N ASN A 101 -3.85 -7.51 15.20
CA ASN A 101 -4.76 -7.97 14.14
C ASN A 101 -5.85 -6.94 13.77
N ASP A 102 -6.35 -6.19 14.75
CA ASP A 102 -7.36 -5.16 14.55
C ASP A 102 -6.79 -3.92 13.83
N THR A 103 -5.54 -3.55 14.13
CA THR A 103 -4.79 -2.52 13.41
C THR A 103 -4.47 -2.96 11.99
N LEU A 104 -3.99 -4.19 11.78
CA LEU A 104 -3.71 -4.73 10.45
C LEU A 104 -4.98 -4.72 9.57
N ALA A 105 -6.09 -5.19 10.12
CA ALA A 105 -7.37 -5.17 9.42
C ALA A 105 -7.81 -3.74 9.07
N ALA A 106 -7.64 -2.78 9.98
CA ALA A 106 -7.94 -1.37 9.73
C ALA A 106 -7.06 -0.77 8.62
N GLY A 107 -5.76 -1.08 8.61
CA GLY A 107 -4.80 -0.64 7.57
C GLY A 107 -5.17 -1.17 6.19
N LEU A 108 -5.43 -2.47 6.08
CA LEU A 108 -5.80 -3.11 4.82
C LEU A 108 -7.18 -2.64 4.31
N GLU A 109 -8.14 -2.40 5.21
CA GLU A 109 -9.44 -1.82 4.86
C GLU A 109 -9.29 -0.38 4.36
N ALA A 110 -8.51 0.45 5.06
CA ALA A 110 -8.23 1.83 4.68
C ALA A 110 -7.57 1.91 3.29
N ALA A 111 -6.53 1.10 3.07
CA ALA A 111 -5.87 0.97 1.78
C ALA A 111 -6.87 0.60 0.68
N THR A 112 -7.69 -0.44 0.91
CA THR A 112 -8.71 -0.90 -0.06
C THR A 112 -9.73 0.18 -0.38
N ARG A 113 -10.21 0.93 0.62
CA ARG A 113 -11.21 2.00 0.45
C ARG A 113 -10.68 3.16 -0.40
N LEU A 114 -9.39 3.48 -0.30
CA LEU A 114 -8.80 4.61 -1.01
C LEU A 114 -8.39 4.31 -2.45
N ILE A 115 -8.38 3.05 -2.88
CA ILE A 115 -7.98 2.65 -4.25
C ILE A 115 -8.62 3.53 -5.35
N PRO A 116 -9.94 3.84 -5.34
CA PRO A 116 -10.52 4.69 -6.37
C PRO A 116 -9.86 6.08 -6.47
N SER A 117 -9.52 6.68 -5.33
CA SER A 117 -8.85 7.97 -5.28
C SER A 117 -7.37 7.87 -5.68
N ILE A 118 -6.69 6.79 -5.31
CA ILE A 118 -5.29 6.55 -5.65
C ILE A 118 -5.14 6.34 -7.15
N ARG A 119 -6.07 5.64 -7.80
CA ARG A 119 -6.12 5.52 -9.27
C ARG A 119 -6.20 6.88 -9.97
N LEU A 120 -6.93 7.83 -9.38
CA LEU A 120 -7.01 9.19 -9.92
C LEU A 120 -5.64 9.88 -9.79
N VAL A 121 -5.00 9.77 -8.63
CA VAL A 121 -3.64 10.32 -8.41
C VAL A 121 -2.63 9.69 -9.35
N GLU A 122 -2.63 8.37 -9.49
CA GLU A 122 -1.77 7.64 -10.42
C GLU A 122 -1.93 8.19 -11.84
N ARG A 123 -3.18 8.28 -12.31
CA ARG A 123 -3.50 8.74 -13.65
C ARG A 123 -3.22 10.22 -13.87
N GLU A 124 -3.24 11.08 -12.86
CA GLU A 124 -3.07 12.53 -13.05
C GLU A 124 -1.66 13.03 -12.72
N ARG A 125 -0.98 12.37 -11.79
CA ARG A 125 0.26 12.87 -11.18
C ARG A 125 1.43 11.90 -11.26
N LEU A 126 1.19 10.60 -11.44
CA LEU A 126 2.24 9.57 -11.44
C LEU A 126 2.33 8.81 -12.77
N ARG A 127 1.99 9.48 -13.88
CA ARG A 127 2.10 8.87 -15.21
C ARG A 127 3.57 8.64 -15.54
N LEU A 128 3.87 7.41 -15.98
CA LEU A 128 5.16 7.11 -16.56
C LEU A 128 5.38 7.91 -17.84
N SER A 129 6.53 8.56 -17.91
CA SER A 129 6.97 9.23 -19.12
C SER A 129 7.50 8.21 -20.15
N PRO A 130 7.33 8.42 -21.46
CA PRO A 130 7.73 7.44 -22.50
C PRO A 130 9.25 7.16 -22.59
N ASP A 131 10.08 7.99 -21.95
CA ASP A 131 11.53 7.84 -21.86
C ASP A 131 11.98 6.84 -20.79
N LEU A 132 11.10 6.46 -19.84
CA LEU A 132 11.38 5.43 -18.85
C LEU A 132 11.28 4.04 -19.50
N LYS A 133 12.41 3.37 -19.71
CA LYS A 133 12.50 2.12 -20.49
C LYS A 133 12.96 0.92 -19.68
N THR A 134 13.61 1.15 -18.55
CA THR A 134 14.14 0.07 -17.71
C THR A 134 13.40 -0.01 -16.39
N ARG A 135 13.63 -1.10 -15.66
CA ARG A 135 13.08 -1.26 -14.31
C ARG A 135 13.64 -0.18 -13.39
N GLU A 136 14.94 0.06 -13.51
CA GLU A 136 15.72 1.02 -12.75
C GLU A 136 15.21 2.45 -12.98
N ASP A 137 14.90 2.82 -14.22
CA ASP A 137 14.32 4.14 -14.54
C ASP A 137 12.98 4.36 -13.82
N VAL A 138 12.11 3.35 -13.86
CA VAL A 138 10.78 3.42 -13.24
C VAL A 138 10.90 3.45 -11.71
N GLU A 139 11.75 2.60 -11.13
CA GLU A 139 12.01 2.59 -9.69
C GLU A 139 12.61 3.92 -9.22
N ALA A 140 13.56 4.49 -9.97
CA ALA A 140 14.14 5.80 -9.68
C ALA A 140 13.08 6.91 -9.71
N PHE A 141 12.16 6.89 -10.67
CA PHE A 141 11.04 7.83 -10.73
C PHE A 141 10.17 7.72 -9.47
N PHE A 142 9.74 6.51 -9.08
CA PHE A 142 8.89 6.31 -7.90
C PHE A 142 9.60 6.59 -6.58
N ASN A 143 10.93 6.55 -6.54
CA ASN A 143 11.73 6.89 -5.37
C ASN A 143 12.17 8.36 -5.32
N SER A 144 11.80 9.16 -6.32
CA SER A 144 12.13 10.59 -6.36
C SER A 144 11.42 11.38 -5.26
N ASP A 145 12.06 12.47 -4.80
CA ASP A 145 11.49 13.38 -3.81
C ASP A 145 10.15 14.00 -4.25
N GLU A 146 9.94 14.16 -5.56
CA GLU A 146 8.69 14.66 -6.12
C GLU A 146 7.57 13.64 -5.92
N VAL A 147 7.79 12.39 -6.32
CA VAL A 147 6.78 11.33 -6.14
C VAL A 147 6.51 11.05 -4.67
N ASN A 148 7.54 11.06 -3.82
CA ASN A 148 7.36 10.89 -2.37
C ASN A 148 6.48 12.01 -1.79
N ARG A 149 6.70 13.26 -2.17
CA ARG A 149 5.84 14.38 -1.75
C ARG A 149 4.39 14.22 -2.24
N ILE A 150 4.21 13.87 -3.51
CA ILE A 150 2.87 13.62 -4.08
C ILE A 150 2.17 12.48 -3.33
N PHE A 151 2.89 11.41 -3.00
CA PHE A 151 2.36 10.28 -2.25
C PHE A 151 1.90 10.72 -0.86
N GLU A 152 2.76 11.38 -0.09
CA GLU A 152 2.41 11.86 1.27
C GLU A 152 1.19 12.78 1.25
N ASP A 153 1.22 13.82 0.38
CA ASP A 153 0.19 14.85 0.35
C ASP A 153 -1.16 14.34 -0.15
N LEU A 154 -1.17 13.42 -1.13
CA LEU A 154 -2.40 13.01 -1.81
C LEU A 154 -2.92 11.64 -1.38
N ILE A 155 -2.06 10.79 -0.79
CA ILE A 155 -2.35 9.40 -0.43
C ILE A 155 -2.11 9.17 1.06
N GLY A 156 -0.90 9.45 1.58
CA GLY A 156 -0.48 9.13 2.94
C GLY A 156 -1.39 9.74 4.02
N ASP A 157 -1.63 11.04 3.96
CA ASP A 157 -2.52 11.72 4.92
C ASP A 157 -3.96 11.15 4.91
N LYS A 158 -4.45 10.75 3.73
CA LYS A 158 -5.78 10.14 3.60
C LYS A 158 -5.81 8.71 4.12
N LEU A 159 -4.76 7.93 3.89
CA LEU A 159 -4.59 6.58 4.45
C LEU A 159 -4.67 6.67 5.98
N THR A 160 -3.85 7.53 6.58
CA THR A 160 -3.84 7.76 8.02
C THR A 160 -5.21 8.11 8.57
N ILE A 161 -5.93 9.07 7.96
CA ILE A 161 -7.29 9.43 8.39
C ILE A 161 -8.22 8.21 8.27
N SER A 162 -8.14 7.46 7.17
CA SER A 162 -8.99 6.29 6.97
C SER A 162 -8.67 5.14 7.93
N GLU A 163 -7.41 4.97 8.35
CA GLU A 163 -7.00 4.02 9.39
C GLU A 163 -7.59 4.41 10.74
N ILE A 164 -7.44 5.69 11.13
CA ILE A 164 -8.02 6.21 12.37
C ILE A 164 -9.54 6.01 12.37
N MET A 165 -10.23 6.36 11.28
CA MET A 165 -11.68 6.14 11.18
C MET A 165 -12.06 4.67 11.28
N SER A 166 -11.25 3.76 10.74
CA SER A 166 -11.51 2.31 10.80
C SER A 166 -11.30 1.76 12.21
N LEU A 167 -10.30 2.25 12.94
CA LEU A 167 -10.12 1.96 14.37
C LEU A 167 -11.29 2.49 15.22
N LEU A 168 -11.72 3.73 14.97
CA LEU A 168 -12.83 4.36 15.71
C LEU A 168 -14.19 3.70 15.46
N ARG A 169 -14.38 2.98 14.33
CA ARG A 169 -15.59 2.14 14.12
C ARG A 169 -15.67 0.99 15.09
N GLN A 170 -14.52 0.48 15.53
CA GLN A 170 -14.46 -0.67 16.43
C GLN A 170 -14.73 -0.24 17.86
N GLN A 171 -14.11 0.86 18.30
CA GLN A 171 -14.31 1.43 19.63
C GLN A 171 -13.81 2.88 19.71
N PRO A 172 -14.33 3.69 20.66
CA PRO A 172 -13.76 4.99 20.98
C PRO A 172 -12.33 4.88 21.52
N LEU A 173 -11.40 5.69 21.01
CA LEU A 173 -9.98 5.66 21.38
C LEU A 173 -9.47 7.06 21.74
N SER A 174 -8.50 7.12 22.65
CA SER A 174 -7.76 8.34 22.96
C SER A 174 -6.68 8.62 21.91
N THR A 175 -6.19 9.86 21.87
CA THR A 175 -5.07 10.25 21.01
C THR A 175 -3.84 9.36 21.23
N GLY A 176 -3.55 9.01 22.48
CA GLY A 176 -2.41 8.15 22.83
C GLY A 176 -2.54 6.72 22.33
N GLU A 177 -3.74 6.13 22.44
CA GLU A 177 -4.00 4.78 21.94
C GLU A 177 -3.90 4.73 20.41
N ILE A 178 -4.43 5.74 19.70
CA ILE A 178 -4.32 5.84 18.24
C ILE A 178 -2.85 6.00 17.83
N ALA A 179 -2.10 6.90 18.50
CA ALA A 179 -0.70 7.14 18.24
C ALA A 179 0.14 5.87 18.40
N GLN A 180 -0.07 5.13 19.49
CA GLN A 180 0.63 3.87 19.74
C GLN A 180 0.30 2.81 18.68
N ARG A 181 -0.97 2.65 18.31
CA ARG A 181 -1.40 1.63 17.35
C ARG A 181 -0.88 1.88 15.93
N LEU A 182 -0.82 3.14 15.51
CA LEU A 182 -0.42 3.53 14.15
C LEU A 182 1.06 3.94 14.05
N GLY A 183 1.84 3.85 15.15
CA GLY A 183 3.22 4.31 15.16
C GLY A 183 3.41 5.81 14.92
N LEU A 184 2.37 6.62 15.20
CA LEU A 184 2.36 8.06 14.97
C LEU A 184 2.70 8.85 16.23
N THR A 185 3.07 10.12 16.06
CA THR A 185 3.15 11.04 17.21
C THR A 185 1.75 11.49 17.64
N PRO A 186 1.51 11.73 18.95
CA PRO A 186 0.24 12.30 19.41
C PRO A 186 -0.12 13.62 18.73
N SER A 187 0.88 14.42 18.36
CA SER A 187 0.71 15.67 17.62
C SER A 187 0.19 15.42 16.20
N ALA A 188 0.72 14.42 15.49
CA ALA A 188 0.23 14.04 14.17
C ALA A 188 -1.22 13.54 14.23
N VAL A 189 -1.55 12.67 15.20
CA VAL A 189 -2.93 12.21 15.40
C VAL A 189 -3.86 13.39 15.67
N SER A 190 -3.47 14.30 16.56
CA SER A 190 -4.28 15.49 16.90
C SER A 190 -4.51 16.38 15.67
N ARG A 191 -3.50 16.56 14.81
CA ARG A 191 -3.64 17.28 13.54
C ARG A 191 -4.72 16.67 12.65
N HIS A 192 -4.69 15.35 12.46
CA HIS A 192 -5.70 14.65 11.66
C HIS A 192 -7.09 14.74 12.31
N MET A 193 -7.20 14.53 13.62
CA MET A 193 -8.48 14.57 14.35
C MET A 193 -9.12 15.96 14.37
N ASN A 194 -8.33 17.02 14.47
CA ASN A 194 -8.85 18.39 14.38
C ASN A 194 -9.47 18.66 13.00
N THR A 195 -8.83 18.21 11.93
CA THR A 195 -9.37 18.32 10.56
C THR A 195 -10.63 17.45 10.40
N SER A 196 -10.58 16.19 10.82
CA SER A 196 -11.73 15.27 10.74
C SER A 196 -12.94 15.77 11.56
N SER A 197 -12.71 16.37 12.73
CA SER A 197 -13.79 16.90 13.56
C SER A 197 -14.45 18.13 12.93
N LYS A 198 -13.68 19.03 12.31
CA LYS A 198 -14.21 20.16 11.53
C LYS A 198 -15.10 19.71 10.37
N HIS A 199 -14.80 18.56 9.79
CA HIS A 199 -15.63 17.95 8.73
C HIS A 199 -16.79 17.09 9.27
N GLY A 200 -16.99 17.04 10.59
CA GLY A 200 -18.07 16.26 11.21
C GLY A 200 -17.88 14.74 11.07
N LEU A 201 -16.64 14.27 10.90
CA LEU A 201 -16.34 12.83 10.76
C LEU A 201 -16.12 12.14 12.11
N VAL A 202 -15.65 12.89 13.10
CA VAL A 202 -15.35 12.41 14.46
C VAL A 202 -15.83 13.42 15.49
N ARG A 203 -16.26 12.91 16.64
CA ARG A 203 -16.60 13.69 17.84
C ARG A 203 -15.63 13.36 18.96
N TYR A 204 -15.32 14.36 19.78
CA TYR A 204 -14.49 14.17 20.97
C TYR A 204 -15.38 14.16 22.21
N ASP A 205 -15.34 13.06 22.96
CA ASP A 205 -15.98 12.94 24.26
C ASP A 205 -15.06 13.52 25.33
N VAL A 206 -15.48 14.64 25.92
CA VAL A 206 -14.69 15.39 26.91
C VAL A 206 -14.58 14.63 28.24
N GLU A 207 -15.62 13.89 28.63
CA GLU A 207 -15.63 13.15 29.89
C GLU A 207 -14.69 11.95 29.83
N GLN A 208 -14.74 11.20 28.73
CA GLN A 208 -13.91 10.01 28.53
C GLN A 208 -12.53 10.32 27.95
N LYS A 209 -12.30 11.55 27.46
CA LYS A 209 -11.09 11.98 26.74
C LYS A 209 -10.77 11.09 25.53
N ARG A 210 -11.81 10.74 24.77
CA ARG A 210 -11.74 9.81 23.64
C ARG A 210 -12.44 10.36 22.42
N TYR A 211 -11.92 10.01 21.24
CA TYR A 211 -12.62 10.22 19.98
C TYR A 211 -13.56 9.05 19.70
N ALA A 212 -14.70 9.37 19.11
CA ALA A 212 -15.62 8.42 18.50
C ALA A 212 -16.03 8.94 17.12
N LEU A 213 -16.59 8.07 16.28
CA LEU A 213 -17.23 8.56 15.06
C LEU A 213 -18.44 9.44 15.42
N ALA A 214 -18.64 10.46 14.59
CA ALA A 214 -19.76 11.40 14.71
C ALA A 214 -21.10 10.74 14.40
#